data_AF-A0A3C0ND82-F1
#
_entry.id   AF-A0A3C0ND82-F1
#
_cell.length_a   1.000
_cell.length_b   1.000
_cell.length_c   1.000
_cell.angle_alpha   90.00
_cell.angle_beta   90.00
_cell.angle_gamma   90.00
#
_symmetry.space_group_name_H-M   'P 1'
#
loop_
_entity.id
_entity.type
_entity.pdbx_description
1 polymer ?
#
loop_
_entity_poly.entity_id
_entity_poly.type
_entity_poly.pdbx_seq_one_letter_code
_entity_poly.pdbx_strand_id
1 'polypeptide(L)'
;MKKTLLVSSICFLLAGGGFKPATAPVSAEVPSANNQLVSDSTPTSSTVQTKVELLNAGTEPKQELRFKPQVNAKQTVTLTMNMDMTSSVEGRPMPKFQIPASTMKMEAVVTQVDPNGDIHFQFNYTDADVVADATAQPEIINAMRSTLKKMVGLKGTFVSDNRGQVKSGNFVLPEGLDPMTKQLLQQVSNSLTQLSAPVPAEAIGKGAKWRVTSSLNLAGINLSQSSIYELASFQDNVANLNVTLEQQATSQALNLPNLPADATMTLKSLKSQGQGQMNIRLDAAMPMQANISVNSNGEMSVKGANNGKETTVSTQLTMQMALESQLPK
;
A
#
# COMPACT_ATOMS: atom_id res chain seq x y z
N MET A 1 18.88 -15.51 -15.39
CA MET A 1 18.32 -15.57 -14.03
C MET A 1 18.48 -14.21 -13.36
N LYS A 2 17.45 -13.36 -13.42
CA LYS A 2 17.40 -12.08 -12.70
C LYS A 2 15.97 -11.89 -12.21
N LYS A 3 15.84 -11.63 -10.90
CA LYS A 3 14.60 -11.60 -10.13
C LYS A 3 14.08 -10.17 -10.07
N THR A 4 12.80 -9.96 -10.39
CA THR A 4 12.05 -8.71 -10.19
C THR A 4 10.72 -9.06 -9.53
N LEU A 5 10.48 -8.49 -8.35
CA LEU A 5 9.28 -8.65 -7.51
C LEU A 5 8.60 -7.28 -7.37
N LEU A 6 7.30 -7.22 -7.61
CA LEU A 6 6.46 -6.01 -7.55
C LEU A 6 5.07 -6.38 -7.03
N VAL A 7 4.66 -5.74 -5.93
CA VAL A 7 3.27 -5.73 -5.44
C VAL A 7 2.86 -4.28 -5.18
N SER A 8 2.26 -3.71 -6.23
CA SER A 8 1.01 -2.94 -6.27
C SER A 8 0.74 -1.66 -5.47
N SER A 9 1.65 -1.14 -4.64
CA SER A 9 1.59 0.28 -4.20
C SER A 9 2.92 1.03 -4.31
N ILE A 10 3.85 0.44 -5.07
CA ILE A 10 5.24 0.90 -5.27
C ILE A 10 5.43 1.39 -6.74
N CYS A 11 4.35 1.76 -7.42
CA CYS A 11 4.37 1.99 -8.87
C CYS A 11 5.07 3.28 -9.33
N PHE A 12 5.74 4.03 -8.46
CA PHE A 12 6.62 5.11 -8.91
C PHE A 12 8.10 4.73 -9.08
N LEU A 13 8.59 3.57 -8.63
CA LEU A 13 10.07 3.41 -8.51
C LEU A 13 10.69 2.14 -9.10
N LEU A 14 10.10 1.54 -10.13
CA LEU A 14 10.76 0.43 -10.85
C LEU A 14 10.91 0.65 -12.36
N ALA A 15 11.26 1.88 -12.74
CA ALA A 15 11.89 2.14 -14.04
C ALA A 15 13.25 2.82 -13.82
N GLY A 16 14.33 2.03 -13.83
CA GLY A 16 15.69 2.59 -13.80
C GLY A 16 16.82 1.56 -13.76
N GLY A 17 17.32 1.17 -14.94
CA GLY A 17 18.76 0.90 -15.15
C GLY A 17 19.29 -0.51 -14.93
N GLY A 18 19.23 -1.34 -15.97
CA GLY A 18 20.13 -2.48 -16.08
C GLY A 18 21.55 -2.03 -16.43
N PHE A 19 22.47 -2.07 -15.47
CA PHE A 19 23.91 -2.05 -15.72
C PHE A 19 24.58 -3.23 -15.00
N LYS A 20 25.32 -4.04 -15.76
CA LYS A 20 26.26 -5.05 -15.24
C LYS A 20 27.56 -4.33 -14.84
N PRO A 21 28.10 -4.49 -13.63
CA PRO A 21 29.52 -4.30 -13.41
C PRO A 21 30.28 -5.56 -13.83
N ALA A 22 31.41 -5.35 -14.51
CA ALA A 22 32.39 -6.38 -14.80
C ALA A 22 33.08 -6.83 -13.49
N THR A 23 33.34 -8.13 -13.39
CA THR A 23 34.11 -8.74 -12.30
C THR A 23 35.59 -8.39 -12.40
N ALA A 24 36.15 -7.82 -11.35
CA ALA A 24 37.56 -7.99 -10.98
C ALA A 24 37.67 -8.03 -9.45
N PRO A 25 38.41 -8.99 -8.86
CA PRO A 25 38.53 -9.11 -7.41
C PRO A 25 39.63 -8.17 -6.93
N VAL A 26 39.32 -7.31 -5.96
CA VAL A 26 40.37 -6.68 -5.14
C VAL A 26 40.15 -7.15 -3.71
N SER A 27 41.05 -8.03 -3.29
CA SER A 27 41.29 -8.38 -1.90
C SER A 27 41.99 -7.19 -1.25
N ALA A 28 41.43 -6.67 -0.16
CA ALA A 28 42.14 -5.76 0.73
C ALA A 28 41.74 -6.08 2.19
N GLU A 29 42.77 -6.32 2.98
CA GLU A 29 42.76 -6.69 4.40
C GLU A 29 42.04 -5.68 5.29
N VAL A 30 41.40 -6.21 6.34
CA VAL A 30 40.85 -5.45 7.46
C VAL A 30 41.87 -5.43 8.60
N PRO A 31 42.24 -4.26 9.13
CA PRO A 31 42.67 -4.16 10.51
C PRO A 31 41.47 -3.78 11.38
N SER A 32 41.14 -4.67 12.31
CA SER A 32 40.22 -4.43 13.41
C SER A 32 40.67 -3.23 14.24
N ALA A 33 39.80 -2.24 14.40
CA ALA A 33 39.90 -1.26 15.49
C ALA A 33 38.53 -1.11 16.13
N ASN A 34 38.44 -1.69 17.32
CA ASN A 34 37.34 -1.63 18.25
C ASN A 34 37.21 -0.18 18.76
N ASN A 35 36.05 0.46 18.60
CA ASN A 35 35.66 1.53 19.51
C ASN A 35 34.13 1.59 19.64
N GLN A 36 33.68 1.22 20.84
CA GLN A 36 32.33 1.41 21.31
C GLN A 36 32.00 2.91 21.34
N LEU A 37 30.89 3.29 20.70
CA LEU A 37 30.12 4.45 21.10
C LEU A 37 28.72 3.95 21.42
N VAL A 38 28.48 3.83 22.72
CA VAL A 38 27.16 3.62 23.31
C VAL A 38 26.40 4.93 23.11
N SER A 39 25.55 5.00 22.10
CA SER A 39 24.54 6.05 22.00
C SER A 39 23.23 5.47 22.52
N ASP A 40 22.96 5.78 23.79
CA ASP A 40 21.61 5.76 24.36
C ASP A 40 20.72 6.63 23.47
N SER A 41 19.99 5.97 22.58
CA SER A 41 18.88 6.55 21.85
C SER A 41 17.66 5.73 22.21
N THR A 42 16.96 6.21 23.23
CA THR A 42 15.55 5.90 23.40
C THR A 42 14.86 6.13 22.06
N PRO A 43 14.18 5.13 21.46
CA PRO A 43 13.43 5.38 20.25
C PRO A 43 12.21 6.20 20.65
N THR A 44 12.26 7.50 20.44
CA THR A 44 11.06 8.33 20.30
C THR A 44 10.31 7.79 19.10
N SER A 45 9.43 6.82 19.35
CA SER A 45 8.40 6.41 18.40
C SER A 45 7.45 7.60 18.23
N SER A 46 7.77 8.49 17.30
CA SER A 46 6.80 9.38 16.70
C SER A 46 5.81 8.52 15.92
N THR A 47 4.82 7.97 16.62
CA THR A 47 3.68 7.29 16.00
C THR A 47 2.93 8.33 15.18
N VAL A 48 3.24 8.38 13.89
CA VAL A 48 2.47 9.11 12.89
C VAL A 48 1.06 8.50 12.90
N GLN A 49 0.14 9.18 13.60
CA GLN A 49 -1.19 8.68 13.90
C GLN A 49 -2.19 9.21 12.87
N THR A 50 -3.02 8.31 12.32
CA THR A 50 -4.18 8.69 11.51
C THR A 50 -5.11 9.57 12.33
N LYS A 51 -5.44 10.76 11.81
CA LYS A 51 -6.36 11.71 12.46
C LYS A 51 -7.71 11.71 11.75
N VAL A 52 -8.79 11.70 12.54
CA VAL A 52 -10.17 11.82 12.04
C VAL A 52 -10.74 13.17 12.46
N GLU A 53 -11.34 13.87 11.51
CA GLU A 53 -12.00 15.16 11.70
C GLU A 53 -13.42 15.09 11.13
N LEU A 54 -14.44 15.19 11.97
CA LEU A 54 -15.82 15.28 11.53
C LEU A 54 -16.09 16.66 10.91
N LEU A 55 -16.45 16.70 9.63
CA LEU A 55 -16.76 17.94 8.90
C LEU A 55 -18.25 18.25 8.93
N ASN A 56 -19.08 17.22 8.88
CA ASN A 56 -20.54 17.31 8.92
C ASN A 56 -21.10 16.01 9.53
N ALA A 57 -21.99 16.12 10.52
CA ALA A 57 -22.58 14.96 11.20
C ALA A 57 -23.74 14.28 10.42
N GLY A 58 -24.21 14.89 9.33
CA GLY A 58 -25.34 14.39 8.55
C GLY A 58 -26.71 14.66 9.20
N THR A 59 -27.76 14.13 8.57
CA THR A 59 -29.15 14.25 9.03
C THR A 59 -29.55 13.15 9.99
N GLU A 60 -30.56 13.39 10.83
CA GLU A 60 -31.12 12.34 11.69
C GLU A 60 -31.77 11.19 10.88
N PRO A 61 -31.80 9.96 11.42
CA PRO A 61 -31.21 9.54 12.70
C PRO A 61 -29.69 9.38 12.61
N LYS A 62 -28.97 9.88 13.62
CA LYS A 62 -27.51 9.67 13.77
C LYS A 62 -27.22 8.46 14.64
N GLN A 63 -26.12 7.78 14.34
CA GLN A 63 -25.64 6.65 15.13
C GLN A 63 -24.13 6.52 15.11
N GLU A 64 -23.59 5.95 16.18
CA GLU A 64 -22.17 5.59 16.23
C GLU A 64 -21.92 4.34 15.40
N LEU A 65 -21.16 4.47 14.32
CA LEU A 65 -20.71 3.32 13.56
C LEU A 65 -19.60 2.62 14.35
N ARG A 66 -19.85 1.36 14.76
CA ARG A 66 -18.90 0.53 15.51
C ARG A 66 -18.86 -0.88 14.93
N PHE A 67 -17.69 -1.32 14.52
CA PHE A 67 -17.43 -2.68 14.08
C PHE A 67 -17.57 -3.65 15.25
N LYS A 68 -18.37 -4.70 15.04
CA LYS A 68 -18.67 -5.77 16.00
C LYS A 68 -18.72 -7.13 15.28
N PRO A 69 -17.65 -7.53 14.56
CA PRO A 69 -17.63 -8.83 13.92
C PRO A 69 -17.62 -9.94 14.96
N GLN A 70 -18.15 -11.11 14.60
CA GLN A 70 -18.16 -12.26 15.48
C GLN A 70 -16.79 -12.97 15.48
N VAL A 71 -16.40 -13.51 16.62
CA VAL A 71 -15.23 -14.40 16.68
C VAL A 71 -15.47 -15.61 15.78
N ASN A 72 -14.43 -16.04 15.07
CA ASN A 72 -14.45 -17.05 14.02
C ASN A 72 -15.22 -16.65 12.74
N ALA A 73 -15.70 -15.40 12.62
CA ALA A 73 -16.23 -14.91 11.35
C ALA A 73 -15.12 -14.97 10.30
N LYS A 74 -15.42 -15.62 9.18
CA LYS A 74 -14.53 -15.71 8.03
C LYS A 74 -15.00 -14.75 6.95
N GLN A 75 -14.07 -14.29 6.13
CA GLN A 75 -14.37 -13.45 4.98
C GLN A 75 -13.36 -13.74 3.89
N THR A 76 -13.85 -14.15 2.72
CA THR A 76 -13.01 -14.29 1.53
C THR A 76 -13.05 -12.99 0.75
N VAL A 77 -11.90 -12.40 0.48
CA VAL A 77 -11.77 -11.13 -0.23
C VAL A 77 -11.05 -11.39 -1.55
N THR A 78 -11.62 -10.92 -2.66
CA THR A 78 -10.97 -10.86 -3.96
C THR A 78 -10.67 -9.41 -4.29
N LEU A 79 -9.39 -9.12 -4.46
CA LEU A 79 -8.88 -7.84 -4.91
C LEU A 79 -8.51 -7.94 -6.38
N THR A 80 -9.10 -7.10 -7.22
CA THR A 80 -8.74 -6.92 -8.62
C THR A 80 -8.10 -5.55 -8.78
N MET A 81 -6.98 -5.50 -9.48
CA MET A 81 -6.26 -4.26 -9.75
C MET A 81 -5.94 -4.16 -11.23
N ASN A 82 -6.22 -3.00 -11.81
CA ASN A 82 -5.80 -2.62 -13.15
C ASN A 82 -4.93 -1.36 -13.06
N MET A 83 -3.88 -1.30 -13.87
CA MET A 83 -2.94 -0.17 -13.88
C MET A 83 -2.51 0.18 -15.29
N ASP A 84 -2.55 1.47 -15.58
CA ASP A 84 -2.02 2.06 -16.81
C ASP A 84 -0.93 3.06 -16.45
N MET A 85 0.24 2.91 -17.05
CA MET A 85 1.40 3.77 -16.76
C MET A 85 1.98 4.35 -18.05
N THR A 86 2.20 5.66 -18.04
CA THR A 86 2.95 6.37 -19.08
C THR A 86 4.11 7.11 -18.44
N SER A 87 5.25 7.15 -19.12
CA SER A 87 6.43 7.83 -18.61
C SER A 87 7.14 8.58 -19.73
N SER A 88 7.88 9.62 -19.37
CA SER A 88 8.75 10.36 -20.28
C SER A 88 10.09 10.68 -19.61
N VAL A 89 11.13 10.81 -20.41
CA VAL A 89 12.49 11.16 -19.98
C VAL A 89 12.89 12.42 -20.72
N GLU A 90 13.17 13.52 -20.00
CA GLU A 90 13.46 14.83 -20.60
C GLU A 90 12.39 15.23 -21.64
N GLY A 91 11.11 14.98 -21.32
CA GLY A 91 9.97 15.24 -22.19
C GLY A 91 9.78 14.26 -23.36
N ARG A 92 10.70 13.30 -23.56
CA ARG A 92 10.56 12.28 -24.61
C ARG A 92 9.77 11.09 -24.10
N PRO A 93 8.66 10.70 -24.74
CA PRO A 93 7.85 9.58 -24.27
C PRO A 93 8.64 8.28 -24.31
N MET A 94 8.54 7.48 -23.25
CA MET A 94 9.04 6.11 -23.24
C MET A 94 7.98 5.15 -23.79
N PRO A 95 8.39 3.99 -24.34
CA PRO A 95 7.45 2.94 -24.72
C PRO A 95 6.52 2.60 -23.54
N LYS A 96 5.21 2.53 -23.80
CA LYS A 96 4.24 2.13 -22.78
C LYS A 96 4.52 0.70 -22.35
N PHE A 97 4.59 0.49 -21.04
CA PHE A 97 4.62 -0.84 -20.46
C PHE A 97 3.19 -1.22 -20.09
N GLN A 98 2.61 -2.18 -20.82
CA GLN A 98 1.31 -2.72 -20.45
C GLN A 98 1.46 -3.56 -19.18
N ILE A 99 0.68 -3.21 -18.15
CA ILE A 99 0.61 -3.96 -16.91
C ILE A 99 -0.73 -4.70 -16.93
N PRO A 100 -0.73 -6.02 -17.22
CA PRO A 100 -1.93 -6.84 -17.12
C PRO A 100 -2.63 -6.66 -15.77
N ALA A 101 -3.95 -6.65 -15.80
CA ALA A 101 -4.74 -6.65 -14.58
C ALA A 101 -4.42 -7.90 -13.74
N SER A 102 -4.43 -7.75 -12.43
CA SER A 102 -4.10 -8.82 -11.48
C SER A 102 -5.24 -9.05 -10.49
N THR A 103 -5.40 -10.29 -10.08
CA THR A 103 -6.33 -10.70 -9.03
C THR A 103 -5.57 -11.32 -7.87
N MET A 104 -6.00 -11.03 -6.65
CA MET A 104 -5.49 -11.63 -5.42
C MET A 104 -6.67 -12.04 -4.56
N LYS A 105 -6.64 -13.27 -4.04
CA LYS A 105 -7.62 -13.76 -3.07
C LYS A 105 -6.96 -13.92 -1.72
N MET A 106 -7.66 -13.45 -0.70
CA MET A 106 -7.26 -13.61 0.68
C MET A 106 -8.45 -14.13 1.50
N GLU A 107 -8.16 -14.96 2.49
CA GLU A 107 -9.12 -15.26 3.54
C GLU A 107 -8.73 -14.51 4.80
N ALA A 108 -9.68 -13.85 5.43
CA ALA A 108 -9.55 -13.25 6.73
C ALA A 108 -10.43 -14.00 7.74
N VAL A 109 -9.95 -14.14 8.96
CA VAL A 109 -10.68 -14.75 10.08
C VAL A 109 -10.52 -13.88 11.31
N VAL A 110 -11.63 -13.54 11.96
CA VAL A 110 -11.61 -12.89 13.27
C VAL A 110 -11.26 -13.93 14.32
N THR A 111 -10.11 -13.76 14.95
CA THR A 111 -9.56 -14.71 15.92
C THR A 111 -9.97 -14.38 17.35
N GLN A 112 -10.15 -13.10 17.67
CA GLN A 112 -10.47 -12.64 19.01
C GLN A 112 -11.08 -11.23 18.94
N VAL A 113 -11.97 -10.93 19.89
CA VAL A 113 -12.45 -9.57 20.15
C VAL A 113 -12.25 -9.30 21.64
N ASP A 114 -11.43 -8.31 21.97
CA ASP A 114 -11.10 -7.94 23.34
C ASP A 114 -12.23 -7.17 24.02
N PRO A 115 -12.29 -7.14 25.37
CA PRO A 115 -13.28 -6.36 26.11
C PRO A 115 -13.26 -4.85 25.80
N ASN A 116 -12.12 -4.31 25.35
CA ASN A 116 -11.99 -2.90 24.94
C ASN A 116 -12.51 -2.63 23.51
N GLY A 117 -12.95 -3.67 22.79
CA GLY A 117 -13.41 -3.58 21.40
C GLY A 117 -12.31 -3.76 20.35
N ASP A 118 -11.09 -4.15 20.73
CA ASP A 118 -10.03 -4.49 19.78
C ASP A 118 -10.33 -5.82 19.09
N ILE A 119 -10.24 -5.81 17.76
CA ILE A 119 -10.57 -6.91 16.87
C ILE A 119 -9.27 -7.46 16.32
N HIS A 120 -8.99 -8.73 16.61
CA HIS A 120 -7.82 -9.44 16.12
C HIS A 120 -8.22 -10.30 14.94
N PHE A 121 -7.57 -10.11 13.80
CA PHE A 121 -7.82 -10.92 12.62
C PHE A 121 -6.53 -11.47 12.04
N GLN A 122 -6.61 -12.72 11.59
CA GLN A 122 -5.58 -13.35 10.78
C GLN A 122 -6.03 -13.32 9.33
N PHE A 123 -5.10 -13.15 8.41
CA PHE A 123 -5.35 -13.37 7.00
C PHE A 123 -4.30 -14.30 6.39
N ASN A 124 -4.68 -14.91 5.27
CA ASN A 124 -3.78 -15.62 4.37
C ASN A 124 -4.08 -15.21 2.93
N TYR A 125 -3.08 -15.23 2.05
CA TYR A 125 -3.33 -15.18 0.61
C TYR A 125 -3.52 -16.60 0.08
N THR A 126 -4.70 -16.89 -0.46
CA THR A 126 -5.05 -18.23 -0.95
C THR A 126 -4.81 -18.39 -2.45
N ASP A 127 -4.91 -17.31 -3.20
CA ASP A 127 -4.70 -17.31 -4.63
C ASP A 127 -4.22 -15.96 -5.13
N ALA A 128 -3.52 -15.97 -6.25
CA ALA A 128 -3.15 -14.79 -6.99
C ALA A 128 -2.93 -15.16 -8.45
N ASP A 129 -3.44 -14.35 -9.38
CA ASP A 129 -3.28 -14.59 -10.81
C ASP A 129 -3.26 -13.28 -11.59
N VAL A 130 -2.77 -13.37 -12.83
CA VAL A 130 -2.87 -12.33 -13.84
C VAL A 130 -4.12 -12.60 -14.66
N VAL A 131 -5.01 -11.61 -14.74
CA VAL A 131 -6.18 -11.65 -15.62
C VAL A 131 -5.67 -11.77 -17.06
N ALA A 132 -6.19 -12.75 -17.80
CA ALA A 132 -5.77 -12.98 -19.16
C ALA A 132 -5.99 -11.71 -20.02
N ASP A 133 -4.90 -11.21 -20.59
CA ASP A 133 -4.89 -10.08 -21.51
C ASP A 133 -4.31 -10.56 -22.84
N ALA A 134 -5.13 -10.53 -23.89
CA ALA A 134 -4.74 -10.98 -25.23
C ALA A 134 -3.68 -10.09 -25.89
N THR A 135 -3.46 -8.89 -25.35
CA THR A 135 -2.51 -7.91 -25.90
C THR A 135 -1.13 -7.96 -25.25
N ALA A 136 -1.03 -8.53 -24.05
CA ALA A 136 0.23 -8.63 -23.33
C ALA A 136 1.05 -9.84 -23.78
N GLN A 137 2.38 -9.66 -23.86
CA GLN A 137 3.28 -10.75 -24.25
C GLN A 137 3.26 -11.88 -23.22
N PRO A 138 3.21 -13.16 -23.64
CA PRO A 138 3.13 -14.31 -22.72
C PRO A 138 4.25 -14.35 -21.68
N GLU A 139 5.45 -13.89 -22.05
CA GLU A 139 6.62 -13.81 -21.16
C GLU A 139 6.40 -12.86 -19.98
N ILE A 140 5.77 -11.70 -20.22
CA ILE A 140 5.43 -10.71 -19.19
C ILE A 140 4.35 -11.27 -18.27
N ILE A 141 3.29 -11.86 -18.85
CA ILE A 141 2.20 -12.49 -18.09
C ILE A 141 2.76 -13.59 -17.17
N ASN A 142 3.61 -14.47 -17.70
CA ASN A 142 4.20 -15.57 -16.93
C ASN A 142 5.16 -15.08 -15.84
N ALA A 143 5.96 -14.05 -16.12
CA ALA A 143 6.83 -13.43 -15.12
C ALA A 143 6.03 -12.80 -13.98
N MET A 144 4.98 -12.03 -14.31
CA MET A 144 4.10 -11.41 -13.31
C MET A 144 3.35 -12.46 -12.50
N ARG A 145 2.78 -13.48 -13.14
CA ARG A 145 2.11 -14.59 -12.46
C ARG A 145 3.06 -15.32 -11.51
N SER A 146 4.28 -15.62 -11.94
CA SER A 146 5.29 -16.25 -11.07
C SER A 146 5.61 -15.40 -9.83
N THR A 147 5.66 -14.07 -10.00
CA THR A 147 5.86 -13.13 -8.89
C THR A 147 4.65 -13.08 -7.96
N LEU A 148 3.42 -12.98 -8.49
CA LEU A 148 2.20 -12.97 -7.68
C LEU A 148 2.01 -14.28 -6.91
N LYS A 149 2.31 -15.43 -7.52
CA LYS A 149 2.22 -16.73 -6.84
C LYS A 149 3.14 -16.87 -5.64
N LYS A 150 4.21 -16.07 -5.52
CA LYS A 150 5.07 -16.05 -4.32
C LYS A 150 4.38 -15.41 -3.10
N MET A 151 3.30 -14.65 -3.33
CA MET A 151 2.48 -14.10 -2.24
C MET A 151 1.51 -15.13 -1.67
N VAL A 152 1.18 -16.18 -2.44
CA VAL A 152 0.28 -17.24 -1.98
C VAL A 152 0.94 -17.98 -0.81
N GLY A 153 0.18 -18.17 0.27
CA GLY A 153 0.66 -18.73 1.52
C GLY A 153 1.28 -17.72 2.48
N LEU A 154 1.49 -16.47 2.08
CA LEU A 154 1.81 -15.39 3.01
C LEU A 154 0.64 -15.21 3.98
N LYS A 155 0.97 -15.16 5.28
CA LYS A 155 0.00 -14.96 6.36
C LYS A 155 0.36 -13.72 7.14
N GLY A 156 -0.61 -13.16 7.84
CA GLY A 156 -0.34 -12.14 8.82
C GLY A 156 -1.50 -11.97 9.79
N THR A 157 -1.26 -11.13 10.78
CA THR A 157 -2.20 -10.81 11.85
C THR A 157 -2.26 -9.30 11.99
N PHE A 158 -3.46 -8.79 12.25
CA PHE A 158 -3.69 -7.37 12.51
C PHE A 158 -4.61 -7.21 13.71
N VAL A 159 -4.47 -6.05 14.35
CA VAL A 159 -5.37 -5.58 15.38
C VAL A 159 -5.95 -4.25 14.93
N SER A 160 -7.28 -4.13 14.94
CA SER A 160 -7.98 -2.87 14.73
C SER A 160 -8.94 -2.59 15.87
N ASP A 161 -9.19 -1.32 16.18
CA ASP A 161 -10.27 -0.98 17.10
C ASP A 161 -11.66 -1.11 16.45
N ASN A 162 -12.71 -0.91 17.25
CA ASN A 162 -14.09 -0.93 16.81
C ASN A 162 -14.49 0.24 15.88
N ARG A 163 -13.58 1.16 15.54
CA ARG A 163 -13.77 2.22 14.54
C ARG A 163 -13.03 1.92 13.23
N GLY A 164 -12.27 0.83 13.16
CA GLY A 164 -11.48 0.45 11.99
C GLY A 164 -10.09 1.08 11.94
N GLN A 165 -9.61 1.66 13.05
CA GLN A 165 -8.22 2.09 13.15
C GLN A 165 -7.33 0.87 13.37
N VAL A 166 -6.43 0.60 12.42
CA VAL A 166 -5.40 -0.43 12.58
C VAL A 166 -4.38 0.06 13.62
N LYS A 167 -4.19 -0.73 14.66
CA LYS A 167 -3.24 -0.49 15.76
C LYS A 167 -1.90 -1.16 15.52
N SER A 168 -1.94 -2.39 14.98
CA SER A 168 -0.74 -3.18 14.71
C SER A 168 -0.97 -4.16 13.57
N GLY A 169 0.12 -4.56 12.92
CA GLY A 169 0.13 -5.54 11.85
C GLY A 169 1.45 -6.29 11.84
N ASN A 170 1.40 -7.60 11.68
CA ASN A 170 2.57 -8.46 11.58
C ASN A 170 2.38 -9.48 10.46
N PHE A 171 3.43 -9.71 9.69
CA PHE A 171 3.47 -10.75 8.67
C PHE A 171 4.27 -11.95 9.14
N VAL A 172 3.75 -13.14 8.86
CA VAL A 172 4.51 -14.38 8.95
C VAL A 172 5.14 -14.61 7.59
N LEU A 173 6.41 -14.23 7.46
CA LEU A 173 7.16 -14.34 6.21
C LEU A 173 7.50 -15.83 5.92
N PRO A 174 7.18 -16.35 4.72
CA PRO A 174 7.59 -17.68 4.32
C PRO A 174 9.12 -17.88 4.41
N GLU A 175 9.54 -19.09 4.78
CA GLU A 175 10.94 -19.51 4.70
C GLU A 175 11.39 -19.52 3.22
N GLY A 176 12.61 -19.05 2.95
CA GLY A 176 13.15 -18.99 1.59
C GLY A 176 12.92 -17.69 0.81
N LEU A 177 12.24 -16.70 1.38
CA LEU A 177 12.23 -15.35 0.81
C LEU A 177 13.64 -14.73 0.84
N ASP A 178 14.06 -14.12 -0.27
CA ASP A 178 15.32 -13.39 -0.32
C ASP A 178 15.28 -12.13 0.56
N PRO A 179 16.45 -11.62 1.03
CA PRO A 179 16.53 -10.48 1.95
C PRO A 179 15.79 -9.23 1.45
N MET A 180 15.84 -8.96 0.14
CA MET A 180 15.18 -7.82 -0.48
C MET A 180 13.65 -7.92 -0.33
N THR A 181 13.10 -9.11 -0.57
CA THR A 181 11.66 -9.37 -0.40
C THR A 181 11.22 -9.25 1.05
N LYS A 182 12.04 -9.72 2.00
CA LYS A 182 11.76 -9.59 3.43
C LYS A 182 11.70 -8.13 3.86
N GLN A 183 12.68 -7.32 3.46
CA GLN A 183 12.70 -5.89 3.74
C GLN A 183 11.47 -5.18 3.15
N LEU A 184 11.08 -5.55 1.93
CA LEU A 184 9.90 -4.99 1.29
C LEU A 184 8.62 -5.29 2.07
N LEU A 185 8.44 -6.55 2.50
CA LEU A 185 7.25 -6.95 3.26
C LEU A 185 7.22 -6.30 4.65
N GLN A 186 8.37 -6.09 5.29
CA GLN A 186 8.46 -5.32 6.54
C GLN A 186 8.06 -3.87 6.35
N GLN A 187 8.53 -3.22 5.27
CA GLN A 187 8.10 -1.86 4.94
C GLN A 187 6.59 -1.78 4.72
N VAL A 188 6.02 -2.73 3.96
CA VAL A 188 4.57 -2.82 3.75
C VAL A 188 3.82 -2.99 5.07
N SER A 189 4.33 -3.84 5.99
CA SER A 189 3.75 -4.01 7.33
C SER A 189 3.64 -2.70 8.09
N ASN A 190 4.70 -1.90 8.07
CA ASN A 190 4.73 -0.61 8.76
C ASN A 190 3.77 0.40 8.11
N SER A 191 3.56 0.30 6.80
CA SER A 191 2.61 1.17 6.08
C SER A 191 1.15 0.79 6.31
N LEU A 192 0.84 -0.48 6.61
CA LEU A 192 -0.54 -0.95 6.77
C LEU A 192 -1.26 -0.35 7.97
N THR A 193 -0.55 -0.07 9.06
CA THR A 193 -1.13 0.65 10.21
C THR A 193 -1.58 2.07 9.85
N GLN A 194 -1.01 2.64 8.79
CA GLN A 194 -1.25 4.00 8.34
C GLN A 194 -2.33 4.06 7.23
N LEU A 195 -2.74 2.92 6.67
CA LEU A 195 -3.77 2.78 5.63
C LEU A 195 -5.18 2.55 6.19
N SER A 196 -5.40 2.87 7.47
CA SER A 196 -6.71 2.75 8.10
C SER A 196 -7.73 3.74 7.52
N ALA A 197 -9.00 3.33 7.51
CA ALA A 197 -10.15 4.16 7.11
C ALA A 197 -11.15 4.29 8.28
N PRO A 198 -10.74 4.86 9.43
CA PRO A 198 -11.57 4.89 10.62
C PRO A 198 -12.84 5.73 10.43
N VAL A 199 -13.95 5.25 11.00
CA VAL A 199 -15.20 6.02 11.13
C VAL A 199 -15.10 7.03 12.29
N PRO A 200 -15.89 8.12 12.31
CA PRO A 200 -15.90 9.10 13.40
C PRO A 200 -16.25 8.52 14.78
N ALA A 201 -15.84 9.22 15.84
CA ALA A 201 -16.22 8.84 17.20
C ALA A 201 -17.68 9.24 17.48
N GLU A 202 -18.11 10.36 16.91
CA GLU A 202 -19.43 10.92 17.03
C GLU A 202 -20.48 10.10 16.27
N ALA A 203 -21.73 10.24 16.70
CA ALA A 203 -22.86 9.69 15.97
C ALA A 203 -23.02 10.45 14.63
N ILE A 204 -23.15 9.69 13.53
CA ILE A 204 -23.32 10.23 12.19
C ILE A 204 -24.55 9.66 11.51
N GLY A 205 -25.15 10.45 10.63
CA GLY A 205 -26.30 10.06 9.82
C GLY A 205 -26.06 10.31 8.34
N LYS A 206 -27.11 10.14 7.52
CA LYS A 206 -27.00 10.29 6.06
C LYS A 206 -26.42 11.67 5.68
N GLY A 207 -25.49 11.69 4.73
CA GLY A 207 -24.80 12.88 4.28
C GLY A 207 -23.68 13.36 5.21
N ALA A 208 -23.36 12.61 6.28
CA ALA A 208 -22.21 12.91 7.12
C ALA A 208 -20.93 12.90 6.31
N LYS A 209 -20.00 13.81 6.63
CA LYS A 209 -18.70 13.94 6.00
C LYS A 209 -17.61 14.02 7.04
N TRP A 210 -16.54 13.28 6.85
CA TRP A 210 -15.35 13.37 7.70
C TRP A 210 -14.09 13.26 6.87
N ARG A 211 -13.04 13.89 7.37
CA ARG A 211 -11.71 13.82 6.82
C ARG A 211 -10.86 12.87 7.65
N VAL A 212 -10.14 12.01 6.97
CA VAL A 212 -9.07 11.19 7.54
C VAL A 212 -7.76 11.69 6.95
N THR A 213 -6.83 12.10 7.80
CA THR A 213 -5.47 12.44 7.37
C THR A 213 -4.46 11.47 7.94
N SER A 214 -3.51 11.07 7.11
CA SER A 214 -2.40 10.21 7.51
C SER A 214 -1.13 10.64 6.77
N SER A 215 0.02 10.43 7.40
CA SER A 215 1.29 10.45 6.66
C SER A 215 1.69 9.01 6.43
N LEU A 216 1.98 8.66 5.19
CA LEU A 216 2.40 7.32 4.79
C LEU A 216 3.91 7.35 4.51
N ASN A 217 4.63 6.31 4.94
CA ASN A 217 5.93 5.99 4.36
C ASN A 217 5.78 4.77 3.46
N LEU A 218 5.88 4.95 2.15
CA LEU A 218 5.81 3.87 1.16
C LEU A 218 7.16 3.74 0.46
N ALA A 219 7.86 2.64 0.70
CA ALA A 219 9.16 2.34 0.10
C ALA A 219 10.18 3.50 0.23
N GLY A 220 10.17 4.20 1.38
CA GLY A 220 11.06 5.34 1.63
C GLY A 220 10.51 6.70 1.19
N ILE A 221 9.36 6.76 0.50
CA ILE A 221 8.67 8.01 0.17
C ILE A 221 7.74 8.39 1.32
N ASN A 222 7.98 9.55 1.91
CA ASN A 222 7.04 10.17 2.84
C ASN A 222 5.98 10.96 2.07
N LEU A 223 4.71 10.64 2.28
CA LEU A 223 3.59 11.28 1.61
C LEU A 223 2.49 11.62 2.61
N SER A 224 1.81 12.73 2.38
CA SER A 224 0.61 13.10 3.13
C SER A 224 -0.61 12.67 2.34
N GLN A 225 -1.52 11.98 3.00
CA GLN A 225 -2.80 11.55 2.47
C GLN A 225 -3.94 12.27 3.21
N SER A 226 -4.93 12.73 2.46
CA SER A 226 -6.20 13.26 2.97
C SER A 226 -7.33 12.56 2.24
N SER A 227 -8.19 11.88 2.98
CA SER A 227 -9.37 11.20 2.44
C SER A 227 -10.63 11.82 3.02
N ILE A 228 -11.59 12.19 2.18
CA ILE A 228 -12.92 12.63 2.60
C ILE A 228 -13.88 11.48 2.34
N TYR A 229 -14.58 11.07 3.40
CA TYR A 229 -15.63 10.08 3.34
C TYR A 229 -16.98 10.76 3.49
N GLU A 230 -17.95 10.32 2.71
CA GLU A 230 -19.35 10.75 2.82
C GLU A 230 -20.27 9.54 3.02
N LEU A 231 -21.08 9.55 4.07
CA LEU A 231 -22.07 8.50 4.34
C LEU A 231 -23.28 8.68 3.41
N ALA A 232 -23.30 7.98 2.28
CA ALA A 232 -24.38 8.04 1.31
C ALA A 232 -25.67 7.39 1.85
N SER A 233 -25.54 6.27 2.56
CA SER A 233 -26.64 5.61 3.25
C SER A 233 -26.14 4.68 4.35
N PHE A 234 -26.99 4.44 5.35
CA PHE A 234 -26.78 3.42 6.37
C PHE A 234 -28.09 2.73 6.71
N GLN A 235 -28.20 1.46 6.39
CA GLN A 235 -29.40 0.63 6.60
C GLN A 235 -28.96 -0.81 6.87
N ASP A 236 -29.67 -1.54 7.73
CA ASP A 236 -29.42 -2.96 8.01
C ASP A 236 -27.95 -3.31 8.31
N ASN A 237 -27.28 -2.46 9.10
CA ASN A 237 -25.86 -2.60 9.46
C ASN A 237 -24.87 -2.44 8.29
N VAL A 238 -25.34 -1.92 7.15
CA VAL A 238 -24.58 -1.68 5.92
C VAL A 238 -24.43 -0.17 5.69
N ALA A 239 -23.18 0.31 5.71
CA ALA A 239 -22.81 1.68 5.36
C ALA A 239 -22.33 1.73 3.90
N ASN A 240 -22.91 2.62 3.10
CA ASN A 240 -22.38 2.96 1.77
C ASN A 240 -21.68 4.31 1.86
N LEU A 241 -20.40 4.32 1.51
CA LEU A 241 -19.55 5.50 1.56
C LEU A 241 -19.11 5.91 0.17
N ASN A 242 -19.13 7.22 -0.09
CA ASN A 242 -18.34 7.81 -1.17
C ASN A 242 -16.99 8.24 -0.59
N VAL A 243 -15.93 8.07 -1.36
CA VAL A 243 -14.56 8.39 -0.94
C VAL A 243 -13.92 9.30 -1.97
N THR A 244 -13.32 10.39 -1.50
CA THR A 244 -12.40 11.23 -2.27
C THR A 244 -11.04 11.18 -1.60
N LEU A 245 -10.00 10.88 -2.37
CA LEU A 245 -8.64 10.70 -1.91
C LEU A 245 -7.75 11.76 -2.55
N GLU A 246 -6.91 12.39 -1.76
CA GLU A 246 -5.80 13.21 -2.22
C GLU A 246 -4.52 12.72 -1.55
N GLN A 247 -3.46 12.58 -2.34
CA GLN A 247 -2.13 12.28 -1.83
C GLN A 247 -1.14 13.24 -2.45
N GLN A 248 -0.15 13.61 -1.66
CA GLN A 248 0.96 14.41 -2.16
C GLN A 248 2.26 14.05 -1.44
N ALA A 249 3.36 14.17 -2.16
CA ALA A 249 4.69 14.13 -1.59
C ALA A 249 5.48 15.32 -2.11
N THR A 250 6.17 16.00 -1.21
CA THR A 250 7.10 17.07 -1.54
C THR A 250 8.43 16.51 -2.01
N SER A 251 9.29 17.40 -2.51
CA SER A 251 10.63 17.03 -2.94
C SER A 251 11.40 16.34 -1.80
N GLN A 252 11.98 15.17 -2.08
CA GLN A 252 12.75 14.39 -1.11
C GLN A 252 13.75 13.48 -1.80
N ALA A 253 14.92 13.29 -1.17
CA ALA A 253 15.90 12.31 -1.62
C ALA A 253 15.37 10.88 -1.36
N LEU A 254 15.58 9.99 -2.32
CA LEU A 254 15.13 8.61 -2.24
C LEU A 254 16.32 7.69 -1.96
N ASN A 255 16.25 6.97 -0.86
CA ASN A 255 17.25 5.97 -0.49
C ASN A 255 16.78 4.60 -0.97
N LEU A 256 17.12 4.26 -2.21
CA LEU A 256 16.78 2.96 -2.78
C LEU A 256 17.88 1.94 -2.52
N PRO A 257 17.54 0.73 -2.04
CA PRO A 257 18.49 -0.36 -1.98
C PRO A 257 18.95 -0.70 -3.42
N ASN A 258 20.26 -0.80 -3.62
CA ASN A 258 20.94 -1.06 -4.91
C ASN A 258 21.13 0.14 -5.85
N LEU A 259 20.98 1.38 -5.37
CA LEU A 259 21.46 2.53 -6.12
C LEU A 259 23.01 2.48 -6.21
N PRO A 260 23.63 2.66 -7.40
CA PRO A 260 25.09 2.83 -7.49
C PRO A 260 25.57 3.93 -6.54
N ALA A 261 26.75 3.76 -5.92
CA ALA A 261 27.26 4.64 -4.86
C ALA A 261 27.39 6.12 -5.28
N ASP A 262 27.40 6.39 -6.57
CA ASP A 262 27.56 7.69 -7.22
C ASP A 262 26.29 8.17 -7.94
N ALA A 263 25.21 7.38 -7.91
CA ALA A 263 23.91 7.80 -8.39
C ALA A 263 23.08 8.40 -7.26
N THR A 264 22.31 9.46 -7.54
CA THR A 264 21.32 9.99 -6.60
C THR A 264 19.95 10.06 -7.26
N MET A 265 18.92 9.80 -6.48
CA MET A 265 17.53 9.89 -6.94
C MET A 265 16.75 10.80 -6.02
N THR A 266 16.00 11.72 -6.62
CA THR A 266 15.18 12.70 -5.90
C THR A 266 13.77 12.63 -6.47
N LEU A 267 12.79 12.41 -5.61
CA LEU A 267 11.41 12.70 -5.96
C LEU A 267 11.27 14.23 -5.97
N LYS A 268 10.86 14.83 -7.09
CA LYS A 268 10.60 16.27 -7.18
C LYS A 268 9.19 16.60 -6.70
N SER A 269 8.21 15.81 -7.16
CA SER A 269 6.83 15.93 -6.76
C SER A 269 6.07 14.62 -6.95
N LEU A 270 5.03 14.43 -6.15
CA LEU A 270 4.00 13.43 -6.36
C LEU A 270 2.67 14.06 -6.01
N LYS A 271 1.67 13.94 -6.89
CA LYS A 271 0.29 14.33 -6.65
C LYS A 271 -0.64 13.25 -7.17
N SER A 272 -1.50 12.75 -6.30
CA SER A 272 -2.52 11.77 -6.65
C SER A 272 -3.89 12.26 -6.22
N GLN A 273 -4.89 11.96 -7.05
CA GLN A 273 -6.29 12.17 -6.76
C GLN A 273 -7.04 10.88 -7.05
N GLY A 274 -7.95 10.50 -6.16
CA GLY A 274 -8.76 9.31 -6.33
C GLY A 274 -10.19 9.53 -5.87
N GLN A 275 -11.09 8.73 -6.42
CA GLN A 275 -12.50 8.71 -6.07
C GLN A 275 -12.98 7.27 -6.05
N GLY A 276 -13.97 6.98 -5.22
CA GLY A 276 -14.50 5.64 -5.12
C GLY A 276 -15.73 5.52 -4.26
N GLN A 277 -16.22 4.29 -4.18
CA GLN A 277 -17.32 3.88 -3.32
C GLN A 277 -16.92 2.68 -2.49
N MET A 278 -17.44 2.59 -1.28
CA MET A 278 -17.20 1.49 -0.37
C MET A 278 -18.50 1.05 0.29
N ASN A 279 -18.72 -0.26 0.33
CA ASN A 279 -19.80 -0.88 1.08
C ASN A 279 -19.19 -1.60 2.29
N ILE A 280 -19.60 -1.18 3.48
CA ILE A 280 -19.08 -1.66 4.75
C ILE A 280 -20.21 -2.30 5.55
N ARG A 281 -19.96 -3.48 6.09
CA ARG A 281 -20.82 -4.12 7.09
C ARG A 281 -20.17 -4.01 8.46
N LEU A 282 -20.90 -3.53 9.47
CA LEU A 282 -20.30 -3.40 10.82
C LEU A 282 -20.08 -4.77 11.50
N ASP A 283 -20.68 -5.85 11.01
CA ASP A 283 -20.45 -7.22 11.47
C ASP A 283 -19.37 -7.96 10.66
N ALA A 284 -18.71 -7.28 9.71
CA ALA A 284 -17.62 -7.82 8.92
C ALA A 284 -16.27 -7.20 9.33
N ALA A 285 -15.18 -7.94 9.11
CA ALA A 285 -13.82 -7.47 9.42
C ALA A 285 -13.26 -6.56 8.32
N MET A 286 -13.68 -6.78 7.07
CA MET A 286 -13.27 -6.01 5.89
C MET A 286 -14.51 -5.47 5.15
N PRO A 287 -14.36 -4.44 4.30
CA PRO A 287 -15.44 -3.98 3.44
C PRO A 287 -16.03 -5.12 2.58
N MET A 288 -17.34 -5.10 2.36
CA MET A 288 -18.00 -6.07 1.48
C MET A 288 -17.70 -5.79 0.01
N GLN A 289 -17.58 -4.51 -0.34
CA GLN A 289 -17.20 -4.07 -1.67
C GLN A 289 -16.43 -2.75 -1.57
N ALA A 290 -15.45 -2.55 -2.46
CA ALA A 290 -14.88 -1.23 -2.69
C ALA A 290 -14.48 -1.08 -4.15
N ASN A 291 -14.73 0.08 -4.74
CA ASN A 291 -14.26 0.43 -6.07
C ASN A 291 -13.60 1.79 -5.99
N ILE A 292 -12.31 1.86 -6.28
CA ILE A 292 -11.52 3.10 -6.16
C ILE A 292 -10.71 3.27 -7.44
N SER A 293 -10.81 4.45 -8.04
CA SER A 293 -9.92 4.88 -9.13
C SER A 293 -8.99 5.95 -8.61
N VAL A 294 -7.71 5.85 -8.95
CA VAL A 294 -6.67 6.83 -8.58
C VAL A 294 -5.92 7.24 -9.84
N ASN A 295 -5.72 8.54 -10.02
CA ASN A 295 -4.81 9.10 -10.99
C ASN A 295 -3.66 9.77 -10.24
N SER A 296 -2.44 9.51 -10.68
CA SER A 296 -1.23 10.03 -10.04
C SER A 296 -0.28 10.59 -11.09
N ASN A 297 0.32 11.73 -10.77
CA ASN A 297 1.39 12.35 -11.52
C ASN A 297 2.57 12.51 -10.58
N GLY A 298 3.75 12.10 -11.04
CA GLY A 298 4.97 12.29 -10.28
C GLY A 298 6.15 12.61 -11.18
N GLU A 299 7.08 13.34 -10.60
CA GLU A 299 8.32 13.74 -11.23
C GLU A 299 9.48 13.31 -10.35
N MET A 300 10.46 12.68 -10.96
CA MET A 300 11.68 12.24 -10.31
C MET A 300 12.87 12.76 -11.09
N SER A 301 13.97 13.02 -10.41
CA SER A 301 15.25 13.19 -11.05
C SER A 301 16.25 12.14 -10.64
N VAL A 302 17.00 11.69 -11.63
CA VAL A 302 18.08 10.73 -11.49
C VAL A 302 19.36 11.42 -11.92
N LYS A 303 20.34 11.46 -11.02
CA LYS A 303 21.69 11.88 -11.33
C LYS A 303 22.53 10.63 -11.47
N GLY A 304 23.05 10.37 -12.67
CA GLY A 304 23.84 9.19 -12.96
C GLY A 304 25.33 9.35 -12.62
N ALA A 305 25.91 8.25 -12.16
CA ALA A 305 27.34 7.97 -11.96
C ALA A 305 28.32 8.65 -12.94
N ASN A 306 28.10 8.45 -14.23
CA ASN A 306 29.15 8.67 -15.24
C ASN A 306 29.24 10.11 -15.78
N ASN A 307 28.24 10.96 -15.54
CA ASN A 307 28.14 12.26 -16.22
C ASN A 307 27.72 13.40 -15.29
N GLY A 308 27.23 13.10 -14.08
CA GLY A 308 26.63 14.07 -13.18
C GLY A 308 25.38 14.78 -13.74
N LYS A 309 24.92 14.42 -14.95
CA LYS A 309 23.76 15.03 -15.60
C LYS A 309 22.50 14.54 -14.92
N GLU A 310 21.73 15.49 -14.41
CA GLU A 310 20.40 15.24 -13.89
C GLU A 310 19.44 14.96 -15.05
N THR A 311 18.71 13.86 -14.95
CA THR A 311 17.69 13.45 -15.91
C THR A 311 16.35 13.38 -15.19
N THR A 312 15.37 14.13 -15.68
CA THR A 312 14.02 14.16 -15.15
C THR A 312 13.17 13.11 -15.84
N VAL A 313 12.50 12.31 -15.01
CA VAL A 313 11.53 11.28 -15.41
C VAL A 313 10.17 11.72 -14.90
N SER A 314 9.22 11.95 -15.80
CA SER A 314 7.83 12.19 -15.45
C SER A 314 7.05 10.89 -15.64
N THR A 315 6.16 10.56 -14.71
CA THR A 315 5.31 9.37 -14.79
C THR A 315 3.87 9.74 -14.43
N GLN A 316 2.95 9.23 -15.24
CA GLN A 316 1.52 9.27 -14.97
C GLN A 316 1.05 7.82 -14.77
N LEU A 317 0.28 7.62 -13.71
CA LEU A 317 -0.27 6.34 -13.33
C LEU A 317 -1.77 6.49 -13.14
N THR A 318 -2.53 5.62 -13.80
CA THR A 318 -3.95 5.42 -13.54
C THR A 318 -4.11 4.02 -12.95
N MET A 319 -4.81 3.92 -11.82
CA MET A 319 -5.06 2.68 -11.10
C MET A 319 -6.54 2.54 -10.84
N GLN A 320 -7.10 1.36 -11.14
CA GLN A 320 -8.42 0.95 -10.69
C GLN A 320 -8.27 -0.23 -9.75
N MET A 321 -8.93 -0.14 -8.60
CA MET A 321 -8.99 -1.18 -7.60
C MET A 321 -10.45 -1.55 -7.37
N ALA A 322 -10.75 -2.84 -7.47
CA ALA A 322 -12.03 -3.42 -7.08
C ALA A 322 -11.79 -4.47 -6.00
N LEU A 323 -12.50 -4.35 -4.89
CA LEU A 323 -12.50 -5.30 -3.79
C LEU A 323 -13.91 -5.86 -3.69
N GLU A 324 -14.00 -7.18 -3.60
CA GLU A 324 -15.25 -7.89 -3.36
C GLU A 324 -15.03 -8.92 -2.26
N SER A 325 -15.91 -8.92 -1.26
CA SER A 325 -15.86 -9.89 -0.18
C SER A 325 -17.09 -10.77 -0.14
N GLN A 326 -16.88 -11.99 0.31
CA GLN A 326 -17.92 -12.98 0.54
C GLN A 326 -17.79 -13.49 1.97
N LEU A 327 -18.89 -13.47 2.71
CA LEU A 327 -19.01 -14.19 3.96
C LEU A 327 -19.26 -15.68 3.64
N PRO A 328 -18.79 -16.62 4.48
CA PRO A 328 -19.12 -18.03 4.31
C PRO A 328 -20.64 -18.21 4.32
N LYS A 329 -21.12 -19.12 3.47
CA LYS A 329 -22.51 -19.57 3.46
C LYS A 329 -22.85 -20.37 4.71
#